data_AF-A0A5N6HF99-F1
#
_entry.id   AF-A0A5N6HF99-F1
#
_cell.length_a   1.000
_cell.length_b   1.000
_cell.length_c   1.000
_cell.angle_alpha   90.00
_cell.angle_beta   90.00
_cell.angle_gamma   90.00
#
_symmetry.space_group_name_H-M   'P 1'
#
loop_
_entity.id
_entity.type
_entity.pdbx_description
1 polymer ?
#
loop_
_entity_poly.entity_id
_entity_poly.type
_entity_poly.pdbx_seq_one_letter_code
_entity_poly.pdbx_strand_id
1 'polypeptide(L)'
;MRHLLRFIDYTDFIAAGGPNHFSWNVIRSEADELLFRHAAHSGAKTFEAVKVNSVTFTPSPTLDTGPGRPVSASYTQKSDGATGVVGFKYIIDASGRAGLLNTKYLKNRKYNQGPKNVAVWAYWKATGKYGEGTPRENSPYFEALTDESGWAWFIPLHDGTHSVGVVMDQGMMSQKKAVSELSANARYLSWLKLAPRLNGYLTGGKMVTDLKTASDFSYDSSSYAFPYARVAGDAGCFIDPFFSSGVHLAITGGLSAATTICAAIRGDCDEVAAARWHSTKVKEGYSHWLVIVLSAYKQMSNQAEPVLSDVGEDNFDRAFNFFKPRSPRDPILQVQGKIYVQSHLPPPTHKDDCLPTRHDPLRMLRVSGNSSLISYIQGQHPGVKVHNNSFIGAASYNIFVGISVATIFGAAFFFDLFWPDRYESPSVRLAWKICAVVVSVMMLSSALLMTCPYHWYGRRLCEKVLVGGREETCSSVPNESQGCCLGCFSLARVGRDCCQYGAKSNYGRNLENGENIPETEAKPMTM
;
A
#
# COMPACT_ATOMS: atom_id res chain seq x y z
N MET A 1 -18.95 29.69 5.91
CA MET A 1 -18.44 28.56 5.08
C MET A 1 -17.38 27.75 5.84
N ARG A 2 -17.72 27.11 6.98
CA ARG A 2 -16.79 26.28 7.79
C ARG A 2 -17.28 24.83 7.99
N HIS A 3 -18.25 24.37 7.19
CA HIS A 3 -19.02 23.15 7.47
C HIS A 3 -18.80 21.97 6.51
N LEU A 4 -17.91 22.08 5.51
CA LEU A 4 -17.90 21.15 4.37
C LEU A 4 -16.77 20.09 4.37
N LEU A 5 -15.89 20.05 5.37
CA LEU A 5 -14.75 19.10 5.43
C LEU A 5 -14.95 17.92 6.42
N ARG A 6 -16.19 17.58 6.75
CA ARG A 6 -16.49 16.63 7.86
C ARG A 6 -16.99 15.25 7.43
N PHE A 7 -17.06 14.96 6.13
CA PHE A 7 -17.79 13.78 5.65
C PHE A 7 -16.88 12.92 4.78
N ILE A 8 -16.81 11.63 5.10
CA ILE A 8 -16.39 10.64 4.10
C ILE A 8 -17.64 10.29 3.32
N ASP A 9 -17.67 10.78 2.10
CA ASP A 9 -18.71 10.46 1.14
C ASP A 9 -18.60 8.98 0.76
N TYR A 10 -19.74 8.30 0.76
CA TYR A 10 -19.84 6.85 0.60
C TYR A 10 -19.30 6.39 -0.77
N THR A 11 -18.70 5.20 -0.82
CA THR A 11 -18.31 4.59 -2.10
C THR A 11 -19.54 4.03 -2.80
N ASP A 12 -19.97 4.68 -3.88
CA ASP A 12 -21.07 4.21 -4.72
C ASP A 12 -20.67 3.00 -5.56
N PHE A 13 -20.87 1.81 -4.98
CA PHE A 13 -20.62 0.55 -5.65
C PHE A 13 -21.57 0.36 -6.84
N ILE A 14 -22.80 0.88 -6.76
CA ILE A 14 -23.82 0.74 -7.82
C ILE A 14 -23.39 1.54 -9.05
N ALA A 15 -22.92 2.77 -8.87
CA ALA A 15 -22.41 3.59 -9.98
C ALA A 15 -21.23 2.94 -10.71
N ALA A 16 -20.36 2.23 -10.00
CA ALA A 16 -19.18 1.59 -10.59
C ALA A 16 -19.47 0.23 -11.24
N GLY A 17 -20.49 -0.50 -10.78
CA GLY A 17 -20.66 -1.92 -11.13
C GLY A 17 -22.08 -2.37 -11.46
N GLY A 18 -23.03 -1.43 -11.56
CA GLY A 18 -24.43 -1.69 -11.91
C GLY A 18 -25.33 -2.00 -10.71
N PRO A 19 -26.64 -2.23 -10.94
CA PRO A 19 -27.66 -2.35 -9.89
C PRO A 19 -27.44 -3.52 -8.91
N ASN A 20 -26.62 -4.50 -9.28
CA ASN A 20 -26.28 -5.65 -8.43
C ASN A 20 -24.95 -5.48 -7.68
N HIS A 21 -24.26 -4.35 -7.83
CA HIS A 21 -23.04 -4.05 -7.10
C HIS A 21 -23.36 -3.32 -5.80
N PHE A 22 -23.79 -4.09 -4.81
CA PHE A 22 -23.95 -3.64 -3.44
C PHE A 22 -23.32 -4.64 -2.47
N SER A 23 -23.22 -4.25 -1.20
CA SER A 23 -22.76 -5.11 -0.12
C SER A 23 -23.78 -5.08 1.02
N TRP A 24 -23.56 -5.90 2.04
CA TRP A 24 -24.46 -6.04 3.18
C TRP A 24 -23.79 -5.63 4.48
N ASN A 25 -24.55 -4.95 5.33
CA ASN A 25 -24.27 -4.92 6.76
C ASN A 25 -24.84 -6.20 7.37
N VAL A 26 -24.00 -6.95 8.08
CA VAL A 26 -24.37 -8.28 8.56
C VAL A 26 -24.25 -8.42 10.07
N ILE A 27 -25.16 -9.18 10.65
CA ILE A 27 -24.99 -9.71 12.00
C ILE A 27 -23.93 -10.80 11.91
N ARG A 28 -22.75 -10.53 12.48
CA ARG A 28 -21.57 -11.39 12.32
C ARG A 28 -21.80 -12.84 12.78
N SER A 29 -22.55 -13.06 13.85
CA SER A 29 -22.86 -14.43 14.30
C SER A 29 -23.63 -15.23 13.26
N GLU A 30 -24.52 -14.60 12.50
CA GLU A 30 -25.32 -15.26 11.47
C GLU A 30 -24.55 -15.42 10.16
N ALA A 31 -23.83 -14.37 9.74
CA ALA A 31 -23.02 -14.44 8.52
C ALA A 31 -21.87 -15.44 8.65
N ASP A 32 -21.17 -15.46 9.78
CA ASP A 32 -20.06 -16.38 10.00
C ASP A 32 -20.57 -17.83 10.09
N GLU A 33 -21.72 -18.06 10.73
CA GLU A 33 -22.39 -19.37 10.77
C GLU A 33 -22.78 -19.84 9.36
N LEU A 34 -23.40 -18.96 8.56
CA LEU A 34 -23.78 -19.26 7.19
C LEU A 34 -22.55 -19.67 6.35
N LEU A 35 -21.46 -18.91 6.45
CA LEU A 35 -20.22 -19.21 5.73
C LEU A 35 -19.58 -20.53 6.21
N PHE A 36 -19.56 -20.77 7.52
CA PHE A 36 -19.01 -21.99 8.10
C PHE A 36 -19.80 -23.23 7.68
N ARG A 37 -21.13 -23.17 7.73
CA ARG A 37 -21.99 -24.24 7.24
C ARG A 37 -21.87 -24.41 5.73
N HIS A 38 -21.76 -23.34 4.96
CA HIS A 38 -21.54 -23.44 3.51
C HIS A 38 -20.24 -24.17 3.17
N ALA A 39 -19.16 -23.94 3.92
CA ALA A 39 -17.91 -24.69 3.78
C ALA A 39 -18.13 -26.20 4.03
N ALA A 40 -18.90 -26.57 5.05
CA ALA A 40 -19.26 -27.96 5.32
C ALA A 40 -20.06 -28.59 4.17
N HIS A 41 -21.10 -27.89 3.68
CA HIS A 41 -21.89 -28.34 2.52
C HIS A 41 -21.06 -28.47 1.24
N SER A 42 -19.99 -27.68 1.11
CA SER A 42 -19.04 -27.76 0.00
C SER A 42 -18.02 -28.90 0.15
N GLY A 43 -18.10 -29.71 1.20
CA GLY A 43 -17.27 -30.90 1.43
C GLY A 43 -16.14 -30.73 2.46
N ALA A 44 -16.01 -29.57 3.11
CA ALA A 44 -15.05 -29.40 4.19
C ALA A 44 -15.48 -30.18 5.45
N LYS A 45 -14.55 -30.85 6.12
CA LYS A 45 -14.80 -31.39 7.46
C LYS A 45 -14.67 -30.25 8.48
N THR A 46 -15.79 -29.84 9.05
CA THR A 46 -15.86 -28.74 10.01
C THR A 46 -15.93 -29.28 11.43
N PHE A 47 -15.12 -28.70 12.33
CA PHE A 47 -15.10 -29.06 13.75
C PHE A 47 -15.27 -27.79 14.58
N GLU A 48 -16.35 -27.75 15.37
CA GLU A 48 -16.64 -26.64 16.29
C GLU A 48 -16.22 -27.01 17.70
N ALA A 49 -16.06 -26.00 18.56
CA ALA A 49 -15.61 -26.20 19.93
C ALA A 49 -14.26 -26.94 20.04
N VAL A 50 -13.45 -26.96 18.98
CA VAL A 50 -12.10 -27.54 18.94
C VAL A 50 -11.07 -26.42 18.84
N LYS A 51 -10.28 -26.23 19.90
CA LYS A 51 -9.21 -25.22 19.94
C LYS A 51 -7.89 -25.85 19.50
N VAL A 52 -7.28 -25.29 18.45
CA VAL A 52 -5.89 -25.62 18.08
C VAL A 52 -4.92 -24.93 19.07
N ASN A 53 -3.97 -25.69 19.63
CA ASN A 53 -3.06 -25.22 20.67
C ASN A 53 -1.63 -24.98 20.14
N SER A 54 -1.12 -25.91 19.34
CA SER A 54 0.23 -25.82 18.78
C SER A 54 0.34 -26.58 17.47
N VAL A 55 1.22 -26.11 16.60
CA VAL A 55 1.67 -26.76 15.37
C VAL A 55 3.01 -27.45 15.62
N THR A 56 3.14 -28.67 15.10
CA THR A 56 4.38 -29.45 15.08
C THR A 56 5.02 -29.35 13.71
N PHE A 57 6.35 -29.24 13.68
CA PHE A 57 7.13 -29.05 12.47
C PHE A 57 8.21 -30.12 12.34
N THR A 58 8.53 -30.49 11.11
CA THR A 58 9.70 -31.30 10.77
C THR A 58 10.75 -30.41 10.08
N PRO A 59 12.05 -30.73 10.19
CA PRO A 59 13.09 -30.06 9.42
C PRO A 59 12.76 -30.06 7.92
N SER A 60 13.03 -28.95 7.25
CA SER A 60 12.79 -28.83 5.80
C SER A 60 14.03 -28.22 5.13
N PRO A 61 14.64 -28.91 4.15
CA PRO A 61 15.85 -28.42 3.47
C PRO A 61 15.59 -27.17 2.59
N THR A 62 14.32 -26.83 2.35
CA THR A 62 13.91 -25.65 1.57
C THR A 62 13.69 -24.40 2.42
N LEU A 63 13.90 -24.48 3.74
CA LEU A 63 13.66 -23.42 4.71
C LEU A 63 14.94 -23.18 5.50
N ASP A 64 15.86 -22.37 4.95
CA ASP A 64 17.13 -22.03 5.61
C ASP A 64 16.93 -21.27 6.93
N THR A 65 15.78 -20.60 7.08
CA THR A 65 15.34 -19.92 8.31
C THR A 65 13.84 -20.12 8.52
N GLY A 66 13.43 -20.63 9.69
CA GLY A 66 12.01 -20.81 10.03
C GLY A 66 11.72 -22.06 10.88
N PRO A 67 10.45 -22.29 11.27
CA PRO A 67 10.08 -23.41 12.14
C PRO A 67 10.16 -24.79 11.47
N GLY A 68 10.37 -24.86 10.16
CA GLY A 68 10.36 -26.11 9.37
C GLY A 68 9.03 -26.31 8.64
N ARG A 69 8.80 -27.53 8.12
CA ARG A 69 7.54 -27.91 7.46
C ARG A 69 6.48 -28.26 8.51
N PRO A 70 5.30 -27.63 8.52
CA PRO A 70 4.23 -27.97 9.45
C PRO A 70 3.58 -29.29 9.01
N VAL A 71 3.39 -30.22 9.96
CA VAL A 71 2.90 -31.58 9.66
C VAL A 71 1.70 -32.00 10.49
N SER A 72 1.50 -31.39 11.66
CA SER A 72 0.36 -31.68 12.52
C SER A 72 0.06 -30.53 13.48
N ALA A 73 -1.11 -30.55 14.08
CA ALA A 73 -1.46 -29.64 15.17
C ALA A 73 -2.12 -30.40 16.32
N SER A 74 -1.80 -29.99 17.54
CA SER A 74 -2.51 -30.44 18.73
C SER A 74 -3.77 -29.61 18.94
N TYR A 75 -4.82 -30.24 19.45
CA TYR A 75 -6.08 -29.58 19.75
C TYR A 75 -6.65 -30.02 21.09
N THR A 76 -7.54 -29.20 21.63
CA THR A 76 -8.37 -29.50 22.80
C THR A 76 -9.84 -29.29 22.44
N GLN A 77 -10.68 -30.28 22.75
CA GLN A 77 -12.13 -30.17 22.67
C GLN A 77 -12.66 -29.41 23.89
N LYS A 78 -13.49 -28.39 23.68
CA LYS A 78 -14.03 -27.58 24.78
C LYS A 78 -15.15 -28.29 25.56
N SER A 79 -15.78 -29.30 24.98
CA SER A 79 -16.88 -30.04 25.61
C SER A 79 -16.44 -30.85 26.82
N ASP A 80 -15.28 -31.52 26.74
CA ASP A 80 -14.80 -32.48 27.73
C ASP A 80 -13.31 -32.29 28.10
N GLY A 81 -12.63 -31.35 27.45
CA GLY A 81 -11.19 -31.12 27.65
C GLY A 81 -10.29 -32.15 26.97
N ALA A 82 -10.85 -33.09 26.19
CA ALA A 82 -10.07 -34.12 25.51
C ALA A 82 -9.06 -33.48 24.55
N THR A 83 -7.86 -34.05 24.51
CA THR A 83 -6.78 -33.57 23.64
C THR A 83 -6.46 -34.57 22.54
N GLY A 84 -5.97 -34.07 21.41
CA GLY A 84 -5.61 -34.91 20.28
C GLY A 84 -4.64 -34.23 19.34
N VAL A 85 -4.26 -34.95 18.29
CA VAL A 85 -3.37 -34.47 17.22
C VAL A 85 -4.00 -34.75 15.87
N VAL A 86 -3.98 -33.76 14.98
CA VAL A 86 -4.42 -33.90 13.59
C VAL A 86 -3.23 -33.69 12.66
N GLY A 87 -2.98 -34.65 11.76
CA GLY A 87 -1.96 -34.55 10.71
C GLY A 87 -2.51 -33.86 9.46
N PHE A 88 -1.65 -33.10 8.76
CA PHE A 88 -2.02 -32.39 7.54
C PHE A 88 -0.82 -32.16 6.62
N LYS A 89 -1.09 -31.81 5.35
CA LYS A 89 -0.06 -31.44 4.36
C LYS A 89 0.20 -29.94 4.30
N TYR A 90 -0.85 -29.14 4.53
CA TYR A 90 -0.83 -27.68 4.53
C TYR A 90 -1.60 -27.15 5.74
N ILE A 91 -1.24 -25.95 6.19
CA ILE A 91 -1.98 -25.21 7.21
C ILE A 91 -2.32 -23.80 6.70
N ILE A 92 -3.56 -23.36 6.95
CA ILE A 92 -3.97 -21.97 6.77
C ILE A 92 -4.34 -21.43 8.15
N ASP A 93 -3.58 -20.46 8.64
CA ASP A 93 -3.93 -19.74 9.86
C ASP A 93 -4.94 -18.65 9.56
N ALA A 94 -6.19 -18.91 9.91
CA ALA A 94 -7.30 -17.96 9.88
C ALA A 94 -7.84 -17.72 11.31
N SER A 95 -6.98 -17.81 12.34
CA SER A 95 -7.36 -17.72 13.77
C SER A 95 -7.78 -16.31 14.24
N GLY A 96 -8.07 -15.42 13.29
CA GLY A 96 -8.33 -14.03 13.56
C GLY A 96 -7.18 -13.38 14.32
N ARG A 97 -7.48 -12.47 15.24
CA ARG A 97 -6.48 -11.69 15.97
C ARG A 97 -5.46 -12.50 16.78
N ALA A 98 -5.74 -13.77 17.07
CA ALA A 98 -4.77 -14.65 17.72
C ALA A 98 -3.50 -14.85 16.88
N GLY A 99 -3.64 -14.96 15.55
CA GLY A 99 -2.54 -15.15 14.59
C GLY A 99 -1.51 -16.16 15.05
N LEU A 100 -1.95 -17.40 15.28
CA LEU A 100 -1.15 -18.50 15.82
C LEU A 100 0.24 -18.60 15.18
N LEU A 101 0.35 -18.55 13.84
CA LEU A 101 1.62 -18.69 13.13
C LEU A 101 2.52 -17.47 13.30
N ASN A 102 1.99 -16.27 13.04
CA ASN A 102 2.78 -15.03 13.10
C ASN A 102 3.24 -14.67 14.52
N THR A 103 2.43 -14.97 15.54
CA THR A 103 2.75 -14.61 16.93
C THR A 103 3.61 -15.65 17.62
N LYS A 104 3.30 -16.95 17.49
CA LYS A 104 3.96 -18.01 18.25
C LYS A 104 5.22 -18.54 17.56
N TYR A 105 5.19 -18.69 16.24
CA TYR A 105 6.23 -19.41 15.50
C TYR A 105 7.14 -18.49 14.70
N LEU A 106 6.57 -17.61 13.89
CA LEU A 106 7.36 -16.65 13.09
C LEU A 106 7.82 -15.45 13.92
N LYS A 107 7.08 -15.11 14.99
CA LYS A 107 7.35 -13.97 15.88
C LYS A 107 7.63 -12.66 15.13
N ASN A 108 6.89 -12.45 14.04
CA ASN A 108 7.15 -11.38 13.08
C ASN A 108 6.05 -10.32 13.02
N ARG A 109 5.04 -10.40 13.89
CA ARG A 109 4.00 -9.39 14.04
C ARG A 109 4.57 -8.13 14.70
N LYS A 110 4.25 -6.97 14.13
CA LYS A 110 4.61 -5.66 14.66
C LYS A 110 3.39 -4.75 14.69
N TYR A 111 3.15 -4.13 15.84
CA TYR A 111 2.12 -3.11 15.96
C TYR A 111 2.56 -1.82 15.29
N ASN A 112 1.63 -1.19 14.57
CA ASN A 112 1.88 0.10 13.95
C ASN A 112 2.11 1.16 15.04
N GLN A 113 3.02 2.10 14.76
CA GLN A 113 3.27 3.25 15.64
C GLN A 113 2.27 4.40 15.42
N GLY A 114 1.29 4.22 14.53
CA GLY A 114 0.21 5.18 14.27
C GLY A 114 -0.78 5.29 15.45
N PRO A 115 -1.95 5.95 15.25
CA PRO A 115 -2.92 6.15 16.31
C PRO A 115 -3.36 4.79 16.88
N LYS A 116 -3.11 4.60 18.17
CA LYS A 116 -3.51 3.39 18.90
C LYS A 116 -4.94 3.58 19.31
N ASN A 117 -5.87 3.04 18.55
CA ASN A 117 -7.28 3.32 18.79
C ASN A 117 -7.94 2.29 19.72
N VAL A 118 -8.95 2.75 20.45
CA VAL A 118 -9.89 1.94 21.22
C VAL A 118 -11.28 2.18 20.70
N ALA A 119 -11.98 1.11 20.35
CA ALA A 119 -13.39 1.10 19.97
C ALA A 119 -14.25 0.74 21.18
N VAL A 120 -15.35 1.48 21.39
CA VAL A 120 -16.40 1.19 22.35
C VAL A 120 -17.74 1.27 21.63
N TRP A 121 -18.56 0.23 21.70
CA TRP A 121 -19.83 0.17 20.97
C TRP A 121 -20.92 -0.61 21.67
N ALA A 122 -22.16 -0.38 21.26
CA ALA A 122 -23.33 -1.15 21.66
C ALA A 122 -24.33 -1.24 20.50
N TYR A 123 -25.37 -2.05 20.69
CA TYR A 123 -26.48 -2.14 19.76
C TYR A 123 -27.66 -1.33 20.27
N TRP A 124 -28.34 -0.66 19.35
CA TRP A 124 -29.48 0.22 19.61
C TRP A 124 -30.71 -0.23 18.82
N LYS A 125 -31.91 -0.01 19.37
CA LYS A 125 -33.19 -0.15 18.66
C LYS A 125 -33.98 1.16 18.70
N ALA A 126 -34.97 1.27 17.83
CA ALA A 126 -35.88 2.43 17.72
C ALA A 126 -35.14 3.76 17.46
N THR A 127 -34.08 3.72 16.66
CA THR A 127 -33.35 4.90 16.18
C THR A 127 -33.95 5.42 14.87
N GLY A 128 -33.59 6.64 14.48
CA GLY A 128 -33.83 7.15 13.14
C GLY A 128 -32.98 6.46 12.07
N LYS A 129 -33.16 6.87 10.82
CA LYS A 129 -32.40 6.37 9.66
C LYS A 129 -31.46 7.44 9.11
N TYR A 130 -30.27 7.04 8.69
CA TYR A 130 -29.41 7.90 7.89
C TYR A 130 -30.00 8.07 6.47
N GLY A 131 -29.95 9.29 5.93
CA GLY A 131 -30.24 9.53 4.52
C GLY A 131 -31.68 9.25 4.09
N GLU A 132 -32.65 9.38 4.99
CA GLU A 132 -34.07 9.14 4.70
C GLU A 132 -34.54 9.93 3.47
N GLY A 133 -35.20 9.24 2.53
CA GLY A 133 -35.64 9.83 1.27
C GLY A 133 -34.54 10.06 0.22
N THR A 134 -33.32 9.58 0.46
CA THR A 134 -32.21 9.62 -0.51
C THR A 134 -31.85 8.21 -0.98
N PRO A 135 -31.09 8.06 -2.09
CA PRO A 135 -30.55 6.75 -2.49
C PRO A 135 -29.64 6.09 -1.44
N ARG A 136 -29.24 6.82 -0.41
CA ARG A 136 -28.40 6.34 0.71
C ARG A 136 -29.22 6.03 1.96
N GLU A 137 -30.54 5.96 1.85
CA GLU A 137 -31.39 5.63 2.98
C GLU A 137 -30.89 4.34 3.63
N ASN A 138 -30.62 4.43 4.93
CA ASN A 138 -30.18 3.31 5.74
C ASN A 138 -28.83 2.69 5.30
N SER A 139 -27.96 3.48 4.65
CA SER A 139 -26.54 3.14 4.48
C SER A 139 -25.77 3.26 5.81
N PRO A 140 -24.62 2.59 5.96
CA PRO A 140 -23.74 2.83 7.11
C PRO A 140 -23.24 4.28 7.10
N TYR A 141 -23.23 4.92 8.28
CA TYR A 141 -22.83 6.31 8.45
C TYR A 141 -21.64 6.43 9.41
N PHE A 142 -20.72 7.32 9.08
CA PHE A 142 -19.47 7.55 9.80
C PHE A 142 -19.24 9.05 10.01
N GLU A 143 -18.86 9.45 11.21
CA GLU A 143 -18.65 10.86 11.55
C GLU A 143 -17.38 11.05 12.38
N ALA A 144 -16.53 11.99 11.97
CA ALA A 144 -15.38 12.41 12.78
C ALA A 144 -15.85 13.14 14.04
N LEU A 145 -15.20 12.89 15.18
CA LEU A 145 -15.55 13.54 16.43
C LEU A 145 -15.15 15.02 16.40
N THR A 146 -15.98 15.90 16.95
CA THR A 146 -15.77 17.36 16.92
C THR A 146 -14.51 17.81 17.66
N ASP A 147 -13.98 16.99 18.56
CA ASP A 147 -12.76 17.27 19.32
C ASP A 147 -11.52 16.59 18.72
N GLU A 148 -11.62 16.09 17.48
CA GLU A 148 -10.52 15.51 16.70
C GLU A 148 -9.91 14.24 17.33
N SER A 149 -10.55 13.68 18.38
CA SER A 149 -10.03 12.52 19.10
C SER A 149 -10.26 11.17 18.40
N GLY A 150 -11.07 11.16 17.33
CA GLY A 150 -11.37 9.97 16.54
C GLY A 150 -12.65 10.10 15.72
N TRP A 151 -13.46 9.04 15.66
CA TRP A 151 -14.70 8.98 14.87
C TRP A 151 -15.76 8.07 15.51
N ALA A 152 -16.97 8.10 14.96
CA ALA A 152 -18.08 7.25 15.36
C ALA A 152 -18.77 6.61 14.15
N TRP A 153 -19.39 5.45 14.35
CA TRP A 153 -20.16 4.72 13.34
C TRP A 153 -21.61 4.48 13.76
N PHE A 154 -22.47 4.41 12.75
CA PHE A 154 -23.88 4.06 12.85
C PHE A 154 -24.24 3.13 11.70
N ILE A 155 -24.31 1.83 12.00
CA ILE A 155 -24.45 0.77 10.98
C ILE A 155 -25.78 0.04 11.21
N PRO A 156 -26.75 0.14 10.29
CA PRO A 156 -28.01 -0.58 10.39
C PRO A 156 -27.84 -2.06 10.11
N LEU A 157 -28.63 -2.89 10.79
CA LEU A 157 -28.66 -4.34 10.66
C LEU A 157 -30.07 -4.82 10.30
N HIS A 158 -30.14 -6.04 9.74
CA HIS A 158 -31.39 -6.57 9.20
C HIS A 158 -32.49 -6.78 10.25
N ASP A 159 -32.12 -6.96 11.53
CA ASP A 159 -33.05 -7.21 12.66
C ASP A 159 -33.64 -5.92 13.25
N GLY A 160 -33.40 -4.79 12.59
CA GLY A 160 -33.81 -3.46 13.03
C GLY A 160 -32.93 -2.87 14.14
N THR A 161 -31.84 -3.53 14.52
CA THR A 161 -30.82 -2.92 15.39
C THR A 161 -29.86 -2.06 14.59
N HIS A 162 -29.20 -1.14 15.29
CA HIS A 162 -28.05 -0.40 14.77
C HIS A 162 -26.84 -0.69 15.64
N SER A 163 -25.73 -1.06 15.02
CA SER A 163 -24.42 -1.05 15.68
C SER A 163 -23.93 0.38 15.75
N VAL A 164 -23.65 0.86 16.96
CA VAL A 164 -23.23 2.25 17.20
C VAL A 164 -21.97 2.27 18.02
N GLY A 165 -20.88 2.79 17.47
CA GLY A 165 -19.57 2.77 18.10
C GLY A 165 -18.82 4.08 18.02
N VAL A 166 -17.91 4.26 18.98
CA VAL A 166 -16.96 5.37 19.04
C VAL A 166 -15.55 4.78 19.05
N VAL A 167 -14.70 5.28 18.18
CA VAL A 167 -13.28 4.94 18.07
C VAL A 167 -12.46 6.18 18.40
N MET A 168 -11.58 6.10 19.40
CA MET A 168 -10.71 7.20 19.80
C MET A 168 -9.28 6.73 20.01
N ASP A 169 -8.32 7.65 19.92
CA ASP A 169 -6.96 7.42 20.39
C ASP A 169 -6.96 6.97 21.86
N GLN A 170 -6.17 5.94 22.17
CA GLN A 170 -6.07 5.29 23.48
C GLN A 170 -5.55 6.24 24.54
N GLY A 171 -4.58 7.10 24.20
CA GLY A 171 -4.03 8.11 25.11
C GLY A 171 -5.08 9.13 25.50
N MET A 172 -5.77 9.70 24.49
CA MET A 172 -6.85 10.66 24.70
C MET A 172 -8.03 10.04 25.47
N MET A 173 -8.44 8.81 25.12
CA MET A 173 -9.49 8.10 25.84
C MET A 173 -9.09 7.85 27.29
N SER A 174 -7.85 7.44 27.57
CA SER A 174 -7.38 7.19 28.93
C SER A 174 -7.38 8.46 29.79
N GLN A 175 -6.94 9.59 29.22
CA GLN A 175 -6.99 10.89 29.89
C GLN A 175 -8.43 11.30 30.21
N LYS A 176 -9.35 11.19 29.24
CA LYS A 176 -10.79 11.48 29.46
C LYS A 176 -11.41 10.59 30.53
N LYS A 177 -11.01 9.31 30.60
CA LYS A 177 -11.47 8.38 31.63
C LYS A 177 -10.95 8.73 33.02
N ALA A 178 -9.71 9.20 33.13
CA ALA A 178 -9.08 9.53 34.42
C ALA A 178 -9.74 10.73 35.12
N VAL A 179 -10.27 11.68 34.36
CA VAL A 179 -10.90 12.91 34.89
C VAL A 179 -12.42 12.83 35.00
N SER A 180 -13.01 11.65 34.76
CA SER A 180 -14.47 11.47 34.71
C SER A 180 -14.94 10.45 35.74
N GLU A 181 -15.85 10.88 36.61
CA GLU A 181 -16.53 10.01 37.58
C GLU A 181 -17.74 9.27 36.98
N LEU A 182 -17.99 9.46 35.69
CA LEU A 182 -19.13 8.87 35.00
C LEU A 182 -18.99 7.34 34.87
N SER A 183 -20.12 6.65 34.97
CA SER A 183 -20.22 5.23 34.62
C SER A 183 -19.75 4.99 33.17
N ALA A 184 -19.38 3.75 32.83
CA ALA A 184 -18.94 3.42 31.46
C ALA A 184 -20.01 3.80 30.41
N ASN A 185 -21.30 3.52 30.70
CA ASN A 185 -22.41 3.88 29.84
C ASN A 185 -22.56 5.40 29.70
N ALA A 186 -22.51 6.14 30.82
CA ALA A 186 -22.61 7.60 30.77
C ALA A 186 -21.44 8.23 30.00
N ARG A 187 -20.22 7.67 30.10
CA ARG A 187 -19.06 8.10 29.30
C ARG A 187 -19.28 7.85 27.81
N TYR A 188 -19.69 6.64 27.44
CA TYR A 188 -19.99 6.31 26.03
C TYR A 188 -21.05 7.24 25.45
N LEU A 189 -22.16 7.49 26.17
CA LEU A 189 -23.19 8.45 25.77
C LEU A 189 -22.65 9.88 25.66
N SER A 190 -21.72 10.28 26.54
CA SER A 190 -21.07 11.60 26.44
C SER A 190 -20.20 11.73 25.20
N TRP A 191 -19.52 10.66 24.78
CA TRP A 191 -18.67 10.66 23.59
C TRP A 191 -19.50 10.70 22.31
N LEU A 192 -20.67 10.06 22.27
CA LEU A 192 -21.57 10.16 21.12
C LEU A 192 -21.99 11.60 20.82
N LYS A 193 -22.07 12.47 21.83
CA LYS A 193 -22.34 13.92 21.62
C LYS A 193 -21.26 14.63 20.81
N LEU A 194 -20.06 14.07 20.73
CA LEU A 194 -18.98 14.57 19.88
C LEU A 194 -19.20 14.22 18.39
N ALA A 195 -20.20 13.39 18.06
CA ALA A 195 -20.67 13.12 16.71
C ALA A 195 -22.13 13.61 16.57
N PRO A 196 -22.37 14.93 16.48
CA PRO A 196 -23.70 15.52 16.65
C PRO A 196 -24.74 15.03 15.63
N ARG A 197 -24.36 14.73 14.38
CA ARG A 197 -25.33 14.23 13.38
C ARG A 197 -25.74 12.80 13.69
N LEU A 198 -24.76 11.94 13.96
CA LEU A 198 -24.99 10.57 14.39
C LEU A 198 -25.85 10.52 15.65
N ASN A 199 -25.54 11.36 16.63
CA ASN A 199 -26.31 11.45 17.88
C ASN A 199 -27.75 11.89 17.64
N GLY A 200 -28.01 12.69 16.60
CA GLY A 200 -29.36 13.04 16.16
C GLY A 200 -30.20 11.81 15.80
N TYR A 201 -29.63 10.82 15.13
CA TYR A 201 -30.32 9.57 14.78
C TYR A 201 -30.64 8.69 16.00
N LEU A 202 -29.97 8.91 17.14
CA LEU A 202 -30.24 8.15 18.36
C LEU A 202 -31.43 8.69 19.16
N THR A 203 -32.03 9.81 18.74
CA THR A 203 -33.18 10.42 19.42
C THR A 203 -34.35 9.43 19.46
N GLY A 204 -34.83 9.10 20.67
CA GLY A 204 -35.90 8.10 20.87
C GLY A 204 -35.42 6.64 20.90
N GLY A 205 -34.17 6.39 20.51
CA GLY A 205 -33.56 5.07 20.52
C GLY A 205 -33.17 4.59 21.92
N LYS A 206 -33.08 3.27 22.06
CA LYS A 206 -32.65 2.61 23.30
C LYS A 206 -31.49 1.66 23.01
N MET A 207 -30.47 1.72 23.85
CA MET A 207 -29.40 0.74 23.87
C MET A 207 -29.95 -0.59 24.39
N VAL A 208 -29.71 -1.68 23.66
CA VAL A 208 -30.26 -3.03 23.93
C VAL A 208 -29.22 -4.06 24.32
N THR A 209 -27.94 -3.68 24.38
CA THR A 209 -26.84 -4.53 24.83
C THR A 209 -25.90 -3.78 25.77
N ASP A 210 -25.12 -4.53 26.54
CA ASP A 210 -23.96 -3.96 27.23
C ASP A 210 -22.92 -3.41 26.26
N LEU A 211 -22.07 -2.50 26.76
CA LEU A 211 -20.94 -1.97 26.03
C LEU A 211 -19.93 -3.07 25.72
N LYS A 212 -19.46 -3.05 24.48
CA LYS A 212 -18.36 -3.87 23.98
C LYS A 212 -17.15 -2.98 23.74
N THR A 213 -15.95 -3.53 23.91
CA THR A 213 -14.69 -2.80 23.74
C THR A 213 -13.66 -3.62 22.97
N ALA A 214 -12.82 -2.94 22.19
CA ALA A 214 -11.68 -3.54 21.50
C ALA A 214 -10.56 -2.50 21.36
N SER A 215 -9.31 -2.91 21.60
CA SER A 215 -8.10 -2.07 21.46
C SER A 215 -7.08 -2.73 20.53
N ASP A 216 -5.93 -2.09 20.33
CA ASP A 216 -4.67 -2.67 19.83
C ASP A 216 -4.85 -3.50 18.56
N PHE A 217 -5.60 -2.98 17.60
CA PHE A 217 -5.92 -3.73 16.40
C PHE A 217 -4.99 -3.43 15.22
N SER A 218 -4.21 -2.35 15.24
CA SER A 218 -3.37 -1.99 14.10
C SER A 218 -2.00 -2.68 14.11
N TYR A 219 -1.80 -3.69 13.29
CA TYR A 219 -0.55 -4.44 13.17
C TYR A 219 -0.37 -5.08 11.79
N ASP A 220 0.88 -5.37 11.45
CA ASP A 220 1.25 -6.13 10.28
C ASP A 220 2.32 -7.18 10.61
N SER A 221 2.66 -8.00 9.62
CA SER A 221 3.72 -8.99 9.72
C SER A 221 4.69 -8.87 8.54
N SER A 222 5.96 -9.21 8.75
CA SER A 222 6.96 -9.17 7.66
C SER A 222 6.75 -10.24 6.58
N SER A 223 6.00 -11.31 6.90
CA SER A 223 5.58 -12.37 5.98
C SER A 223 4.25 -12.97 6.46
N TYR A 224 3.46 -13.46 5.50
CA TYR A 224 2.14 -14.07 5.69
C TYR A 224 2.09 -15.53 5.22
N ALA A 225 3.24 -16.08 4.83
CA ALA A 225 3.37 -17.45 4.37
C ALA A 225 4.81 -17.94 4.43
N PHE A 226 4.94 -19.26 4.39
CA PHE A 226 6.15 -20.02 4.12
C PHE A 226 5.73 -21.33 3.42
N PRO A 227 6.64 -22.16 2.87
CA PRO A 227 6.26 -23.43 2.26
C PRO A 227 5.28 -24.23 3.12
N TYR A 228 4.20 -24.72 2.51
CA TYR A 228 3.12 -25.46 3.17
C TYR A 228 2.27 -24.70 4.22
N ALA A 229 2.48 -23.40 4.43
CA ALA A 229 1.70 -22.57 5.35
C ALA A 229 1.24 -21.24 4.74
N ARG A 230 0.00 -20.82 5.03
CA ARG A 230 -0.55 -19.51 4.65
C ARG A 230 -1.22 -18.86 5.86
N VAL A 231 -1.36 -17.54 5.84
CA VAL A 231 -2.02 -16.77 6.89
C VAL A 231 -3.03 -15.82 6.26
N ALA A 232 -4.28 -15.87 6.70
CA ALA A 232 -5.38 -15.10 6.12
C ALA A 232 -6.11 -14.24 7.16
N GLY A 233 -6.58 -13.06 6.72
CA GLY A 233 -7.31 -12.11 7.55
C GLY A 233 -6.51 -11.58 8.74
N ASP A 234 -7.20 -11.31 9.84
CA ASP A 234 -6.63 -10.74 11.07
C ASP A 234 -5.50 -11.58 11.69
N ALA A 235 -5.33 -12.84 11.29
CA ALA A 235 -4.18 -13.64 11.72
C ALA A 235 -2.86 -13.02 11.27
N GLY A 236 -2.84 -12.42 10.08
CA GLY A 236 -1.66 -11.78 9.50
C GLY A 236 -1.54 -10.31 9.87
N CYS A 237 -2.58 -9.53 9.57
CA CYS A 237 -2.59 -8.08 9.69
C CYS A 237 -3.99 -7.52 9.91
N PHE A 238 -4.07 -6.37 10.56
CA PHE A 238 -5.28 -5.57 10.70
C PHE A 238 -4.91 -4.09 10.79
N ILE A 239 -5.78 -3.20 10.31
CA ILE A 239 -5.49 -1.76 10.20
C ILE A 239 -6.36 -0.98 11.18
N ASP A 240 -7.61 -0.74 10.80
CA ASP A 240 -8.61 0.05 11.51
C ASP A 240 -9.98 -0.26 10.86
N PRO A 241 -11.10 -0.29 11.62
CA PRO A 241 -12.40 -0.63 11.05
C PRO A 241 -13.04 0.47 10.18
N PHE A 242 -12.45 1.66 10.09
CA PHE A 242 -13.08 2.83 9.48
C PHE A 242 -13.60 2.65 8.05
N PHE A 243 -12.82 2.02 7.17
CA PHE A 243 -13.25 1.70 5.79
C PHE A 243 -13.77 0.26 5.63
N SER A 244 -14.08 -0.43 6.73
CA SER A 244 -14.63 -1.80 6.72
C SER A 244 -13.80 -2.82 5.92
N SER A 245 -12.48 -2.63 5.83
CA SER A 245 -11.59 -3.44 4.96
C SER A 245 -11.25 -4.82 5.53
N GLY A 246 -11.48 -5.08 6.81
CA GLY A 246 -11.05 -6.31 7.48
C GLY A 246 -11.64 -7.60 6.87
N VAL A 247 -12.96 -7.66 6.68
CA VAL A 247 -13.62 -8.83 6.07
C VAL A 247 -13.19 -9.00 4.61
N HIS A 248 -13.00 -7.91 3.88
CA HIS A 248 -12.47 -7.94 2.52
C HIS A 248 -11.05 -8.56 2.47
N LEU A 249 -10.16 -8.11 3.36
CA LEU A 249 -8.81 -8.67 3.48
C LEU A 249 -8.82 -10.14 3.92
N ALA A 250 -9.77 -10.55 4.76
CA ALA A 250 -9.94 -11.94 5.16
C ALA A 250 -10.37 -12.84 3.98
N ILE A 251 -11.39 -12.44 3.22
CA ILE A 251 -11.89 -13.21 2.07
C ILE A 251 -10.85 -13.27 0.95
N THR A 252 -10.25 -12.13 0.58
CA THR A 252 -9.21 -12.07 -0.46
C THR A 252 -7.94 -12.82 -0.05
N GLY A 253 -7.55 -12.74 1.23
CA GLY A 253 -6.48 -13.54 1.81
C GLY A 253 -6.78 -15.04 1.75
N GLY A 254 -8.00 -15.45 2.09
CA GLY A 254 -8.45 -16.84 1.98
C GLY A 254 -8.42 -17.37 0.54
N LEU A 255 -8.92 -16.58 -0.42
CA LEU A 255 -8.86 -16.91 -1.85
C LEU A 255 -7.42 -17.02 -2.36
N SER A 256 -6.55 -16.08 -1.96
CA SER A 256 -5.11 -16.12 -2.28
C SER A 256 -4.43 -17.38 -1.70
N ALA A 257 -4.74 -17.73 -0.45
CA ALA A 257 -4.22 -18.95 0.17
C ALA A 257 -4.65 -20.20 -0.59
N ALA A 258 -5.94 -20.34 -0.87
CA ALA A 258 -6.48 -21.47 -1.63
C ALA A 258 -5.86 -21.59 -3.03
N THR A 259 -5.79 -20.47 -3.76
CA THR A 259 -5.26 -20.44 -5.14
C THR A 259 -3.79 -20.82 -5.19
N THR A 260 -2.96 -20.25 -4.30
CA THR A 260 -1.52 -20.54 -4.26
C THR A 260 -1.21 -21.96 -3.80
N ILE A 261 -1.98 -22.52 -2.86
CA ILE A 261 -1.85 -23.91 -2.46
C ILE A 261 -2.24 -24.84 -3.62
N CYS A 262 -3.35 -24.58 -4.31
CA CYS A 262 -3.77 -25.39 -5.44
C CYS A 262 -2.76 -25.37 -6.59
N ALA A 263 -2.18 -24.20 -6.90
CA ALA A 263 -1.13 -24.07 -7.91
C ALA A 263 0.11 -24.91 -7.57
N ALA A 264 0.55 -24.86 -6.31
CA ALA A 264 1.68 -25.67 -5.86
C ALA A 264 1.38 -27.18 -5.90
N ILE A 265 0.17 -27.60 -5.50
CA ILE A 265 -0.26 -29.02 -5.58
C ILE A 265 -0.26 -29.53 -7.02
N ARG A 266 -0.66 -28.70 -8.00
CA ARG A 266 -0.66 -29.07 -9.42
C ARG A 266 0.72 -29.04 -10.06
N GLY A 267 1.71 -28.42 -9.41
CA GLY A 267 3.05 -28.21 -9.97
C GLY A 267 3.15 -27.01 -10.91
N ASP A 268 2.17 -26.10 -10.90
CA ASP A 268 2.19 -24.87 -11.71
C ASP A 268 3.29 -23.90 -11.24
N CYS A 269 3.66 -23.97 -9.96
CA CYS A 269 4.77 -23.26 -9.35
C CYS A 269 5.32 -24.03 -8.14
N ASP A 270 6.55 -23.71 -7.72
CA ASP A 270 7.10 -24.28 -6.49
C ASP A 270 6.48 -23.66 -5.21
N GLU A 271 6.65 -24.34 -4.09
CA GLU A 271 6.11 -23.91 -2.79
C GLU A 271 6.59 -22.54 -2.32
N VAL A 272 7.84 -22.19 -2.65
CA VAL A 272 8.45 -20.93 -2.22
C VAL A 272 7.86 -19.78 -3.03
N ALA A 273 7.71 -19.96 -4.35
CA ALA A 273 7.06 -19.02 -5.24
C ALA A 273 5.60 -18.80 -4.85
N ALA A 274 4.86 -19.88 -4.60
CA ALA A 274 3.47 -19.83 -4.16
C ALA A 274 3.31 -19.07 -2.81
N ALA A 275 4.17 -19.38 -1.83
CA ALA A 275 4.17 -18.69 -0.53
C ALA A 275 4.53 -17.21 -0.67
N ARG A 276 5.56 -16.89 -1.46
CA ARG A 276 5.97 -15.50 -1.72
C ARG A 276 4.85 -14.70 -2.37
N TRP A 277 4.19 -15.25 -3.38
CA TRP A 277 3.08 -14.57 -4.06
C TRP A 277 1.95 -14.25 -3.09
N HIS A 278 1.57 -15.20 -2.22
CA HIS A 278 0.56 -14.96 -1.19
C HIS A 278 0.98 -13.83 -0.24
N SER A 279 2.21 -13.88 0.30
CA SER A 279 2.74 -12.83 1.17
C SER A 279 2.73 -11.46 0.50
N THR A 280 3.14 -11.36 -0.76
CA THR A 280 3.11 -10.12 -1.53
C THR A 280 1.68 -9.60 -1.67
N LYS A 281 0.71 -10.45 -2.01
CA LYS A 281 -0.69 -10.02 -2.20
C LYS A 281 -1.35 -9.53 -0.92
N VAL A 282 -1.12 -10.22 0.20
CA VAL A 282 -1.61 -9.77 1.51
C VAL A 282 -0.96 -8.43 1.88
N LYS A 283 0.37 -8.30 1.66
CA LYS A 283 1.08 -7.05 1.97
C LYS A 283 0.64 -5.87 1.10
N GLU A 284 0.41 -6.08 -0.18
CA GLU A 284 -0.12 -5.07 -1.11
C GLU A 284 -1.50 -4.59 -0.65
N GLY A 285 -2.44 -5.51 -0.43
CA GLY A 285 -3.78 -5.18 0.04
C GLY A 285 -3.77 -4.40 1.36
N TYR A 286 -2.98 -4.86 2.33
CA TYR A 286 -2.80 -4.17 3.60
C TYR A 286 -2.23 -2.76 3.42
N SER A 287 -1.17 -2.60 2.61
CA SER A 287 -0.47 -1.32 2.48
C SER A 287 -1.35 -0.26 1.80
N HIS A 288 -2.17 -0.66 0.81
CA HIS A 288 -3.13 0.25 0.19
C HIS A 288 -4.16 0.78 1.19
N TRP A 289 -4.77 -0.12 1.96
CA TRP A 289 -5.74 0.28 2.98
C TRP A 289 -5.10 1.08 4.12
N LEU A 290 -3.85 0.78 4.49
CA LEU A 290 -3.14 1.53 5.51
C LEU A 290 -2.95 2.99 5.11
N VAL A 291 -2.53 3.26 3.88
CA VAL A 291 -2.38 4.64 3.37
C VAL A 291 -3.72 5.37 3.39
N ILE A 292 -4.79 4.72 2.92
CA ILE A 292 -6.15 5.27 2.92
C ILE A 292 -6.61 5.63 4.35
N VAL A 293 -6.43 4.71 5.30
CA VAL A 293 -6.79 4.94 6.71
C VAL A 293 -5.96 6.07 7.31
N LEU A 294 -4.64 6.05 7.15
CA LEU A 294 -3.76 7.09 7.72
C LEU A 294 -4.09 8.48 7.15
N SER A 295 -4.40 8.56 5.86
CA SER A 295 -4.90 9.76 5.21
C SER A 295 -6.18 10.26 5.88
N ALA A 296 -7.17 9.39 6.10
CA ALA A 296 -8.42 9.77 6.75
C ALA A 296 -8.19 10.26 8.19
N TYR A 297 -7.35 9.57 8.97
CA TYR A 297 -6.98 10.01 10.32
C TYR A 297 -6.27 11.38 10.32
N LYS A 298 -5.45 11.66 9.30
CA LYS A 298 -4.82 12.97 9.17
C LYS A 298 -5.87 14.07 8.92
N GLN A 299 -6.91 13.79 8.13
CA GLN A 299 -8.03 14.72 7.92
C GLN A 299 -8.89 14.89 9.19
N MET A 300 -9.18 13.80 9.91
CA MET A 300 -9.95 13.84 11.16
C MET A 300 -9.25 14.63 12.26
N SER A 301 -7.92 14.59 12.29
CA SER A 301 -7.09 15.30 13.28
C SER A 301 -6.71 16.72 12.87
N ASN A 302 -7.14 17.18 11.69
CA ASN A 302 -6.88 18.54 11.19
C ASN A 302 -8.14 19.04 10.46
N GLN A 303 -9.27 19.13 11.17
CA GLN A 303 -10.56 19.46 10.53
C GLN A 303 -10.63 20.89 10.01
N ALA A 304 -9.72 21.76 10.45
CA ALA A 304 -9.61 23.14 9.99
C ALA A 304 -8.91 23.27 8.62
N GLU A 305 -8.14 22.27 8.21
CA GLU A 305 -7.33 22.30 7.00
C GLU A 305 -7.78 21.22 6.01
N PRO A 306 -7.97 21.54 4.72
CA PRO A 306 -8.20 20.53 3.69
C PRO A 306 -6.91 19.72 3.48
N VAL A 307 -6.89 18.48 3.96
CA VAL A 307 -5.77 17.54 3.79
C VAL A 307 -5.99 16.65 2.56
N LEU A 308 -7.22 16.16 2.37
CA LEU A 308 -7.55 15.19 1.31
C LEU A 308 -8.49 15.72 0.23
N SER A 309 -9.19 16.81 0.48
CA SER A 309 -10.10 17.45 -0.47
C SER A 309 -9.50 18.76 -0.95
N ASP A 310 -9.81 19.20 -2.17
CA ASP A 310 -9.44 20.55 -2.61
C ASP A 310 -10.35 21.62 -2.00
N VAL A 311 -9.97 22.89 -2.19
CA VAL A 311 -10.79 24.03 -1.82
C VAL A 311 -12.13 23.97 -2.57
N GLY A 312 -13.21 23.70 -1.84
CA GLY A 312 -14.58 23.64 -2.37
C GLY A 312 -15.10 22.23 -2.69
N GLU A 313 -14.30 21.19 -2.49
CA GLU A 313 -14.78 19.79 -2.55
C GLU A 313 -15.42 19.38 -1.21
N ASP A 314 -16.54 18.67 -1.27
CA ASP A 314 -17.28 18.15 -0.12
C ASP A 314 -17.08 16.64 0.11
N ASN A 315 -16.27 16.01 -0.73
CA ASN A 315 -15.93 14.59 -0.66
C ASN A 315 -14.45 14.30 -0.95
N PHE A 316 -14.08 13.01 -0.87
CA PHE A 316 -12.70 12.54 -1.06
C PHE A 316 -12.51 11.74 -2.35
N ASP A 317 -13.48 11.74 -3.26
CA ASP A 317 -13.48 10.90 -4.46
C ASP A 317 -12.25 11.15 -5.33
N ARG A 318 -11.81 12.41 -5.43
CA ARG A 318 -10.61 12.78 -6.16
C ARG A 318 -9.34 12.19 -5.54
N ALA A 319 -9.17 12.33 -4.22
CA ALA A 319 -8.06 11.70 -3.51
C ALA A 319 -8.09 10.18 -3.67
N PHE A 320 -9.26 9.55 -3.56
CA PHE A 320 -9.41 8.12 -3.76
C PHE A 320 -9.17 7.65 -5.19
N ASN A 321 -9.44 8.47 -6.20
CA ASN A 321 -9.08 8.17 -7.59
C ASN A 321 -7.56 8.08 -7.80
N PHE A 322 -6.74 8.78 -7.00
CA PHE A 322 -5.28 8.58 -7.02
C PHE A 322 -4.85 7.26 -6.39
N PHE A 323 -5.68 6.67 -5.51
CA PHE A 323 -5.41 5.39 -4.85
C PHE A 323 -6.02 4.18 -5.59
N LYS A 324 -6.88 4.38 -6.59
CA LYS A 324 -7.44 3.28 -7.39
C LYS A 324 -6.33 2.56 -8.18
N PRO A 325 -6.24 1.21 -8.09
CA PRO A 325 -5.33 0.48 -8.96
C PRO A 325 -5.75 0.66 -10.41
N ARG A 326 -4.88 1.26 -11.24
CA ARG A 326 -5.07 1.30 -12.69
C ARG A 326 -4.90 -0.12 -13.25
N SER A 327 -5.62 -0.40 -14.33
CA SER A 327 -5.64 -1.66 -15.08
C SER A 327 -4.25 -2.34 -15.21
N PRO A 328 -4.16 -3.68 -15.30
CA PRO A 328 -2.89 -4.43 -15.41
C PRO A 328 -1.97 -4.06 -16.58
N ARG A 329 -2.37 -3.14 -17.46
CA ARG A 329 -1.57 -2.65 -18.58
C ARG A 329 -0.70 -1.43 -18.25
N ASP A 330 -0.85 -0.84 -17.06
CA ASP A 330 -0.01 0.29 -16.65
C ASP A 330 1.09 -0.16 -15.67
N PRO A 331 2.38 0.10 -15.97
CA PRO A 331 3.48 -0.35 -15.15
C PRO A 331 3.43 0.33 -13.77
N ILE A 332 3.25 -0.51 -12.74
CA ILE A 332 3.71 -0.40 -11.34
C ILE A 332 3.82 1.04 -10.83
N LEU A 333 2.85 1.42 -9.99
CA LEU A 333 2.87 2.65 -9.20
C LEU A 333 4.23 2.80 -8.45
N GLN A 334 5.08 3.71 -8.94
CA GLN A 334 6.02 4.39 -8.07
C GLN A 334 5.18 5.30 -7.17
N VAL A 335 5.20 5.02 -5.86
CA VAL A 335 4.69 5.95 -4.86
C VAL A 335 5.55 7.22 -4.95
N GLN A 336 5.08 8.20 -5.72
CA GLN A 336 5.60 9.55 -5.72
C GLN A 336 5.23 10.19 -4.38
N GLY A 337 6.18 10.21 -3.45
CA GLY A 337 6.12 11.13 -2.32
C GLY A 337 6.28 12.56 -2.84
N LYS A 338 5.16 13.24 -3.13
CA LYS A 338 5.01 14.70 -3.20
C LYS A 338 3.51 15.04 -3.34
N ILE A 339 2.89 15.38 -2.21
CA ILE A 339 1.65 16.16 -2.21
C ILE A 339 2.05 17.59 -2.62
N TYR A 340 1.63 18.06 -3.78
CA TYR A 340 1.73 19.47 -4.14
C TYR A 340 0.55 20.20 -3.53
N VAL A 341 0.82 21.08 -2.54
CA VAL A 341 -0.10 22.15 -2.15
C VAL A 341 0.15 23.29 -3.13
N GLN A 342 -0.79 23.52 -4.05
CA GLN A 342 -0.70 24.62 -5.00
C GLN A 342 -1.24 25.88 -4.33
N SER A 343 -0.36 26.73 -3.80
CA SER A 343 -0.72 28.06 -3.30
C SER A 343 -0.86 29.03 -4.48
N HIS A 344 -2.09 29.28 -4.93
CA HIS A 344 -2.38 30.47 -5.73
C HIS A 344 -2.64 31.65 -4.79
N LEU A 345 -1.63 32.50 -4.60
CA LEU A 345 -1.82 33.84 -4.03
C LEU A 345 -2.21 34.81 -5.16
N PRO A 346 -3.21 35.70 -4.96
CA PRO A 346 -3.50 36.80 -5.87
C PRO A 346 -2.44 37.91 -5.76
N PRO A 347 -2.27 38.78 -6.78
CA PRO A 347 -1.23 39.79 -6.77
C PRO A 347 -1.53 40.92 -5.77
N PRO A 348 -0.53 41.44 -5.03
CA PRO A 348 -0.74 42.56 -4.14
C PRO A 348 -0.74 43.88 -4.91
N THR A 349 -1.84 44.61 -4.80
CA THR A 349 -1.90 46.05 -5.06
C THR A 349 -1.59 46.82 -3.76
N HIS A 350 -0.83 47.89 -3.93
CA HIS A 350 -0.46 48.95 -2.97
C HIS A 350 0.90 48.87 -2.26
N LYS A 351 1.67 49.93 -2.56
CA LYS A 351 2.92 50.39 -1.97
C LYS A 351 2.64 51.09 -0.63
N ASP A 352 3.70 51.15 0.17
CA ASP A 352 3.93 52.04 1.32
C ASP A 352 3.30 51.59 2.65
N ASP A 353 4.09 50.87 3.45
CA ASP A 353 4.46 51.33 4.80
C ASP A 353 5.58 50.48 5.41
N CYS A 354 6.42 51.13 6.21
CA CYS A 354 7.82 50.83 6.44
C CYS A 354 8.16 50.50 7.92
N LEU A 355 9.18 49.63 8.09
CA LEU A 355 10.13 49.45 9.23
C LEU A 355 9.71 48.66 10.49
N PRO A 356 10.66 48.08 11.28
CA PRO A 356 11.91 47.40 10.92
C PRO A 356 12.10 46.07 11.68
N THR A 357 12.37 44.95 10.99
CA THR A 357 12.86 43.74 11.66
C THR A 357 14.16 43.28 10.99
N ARG A 358 15.25 43.40 11.75
CA ARG A 358 16.48 42.66 11.52
C ARG A 358 16.11 41.18 11.47
N HIS A 359 16.47 40.54 10.36
CA HIS A 359 16.61 39.10 10.07
C HIS A 359 15.99 38.82 8.70
N ASP A 360 16.72 39.20 7.66
CA ASP A 360 16.45 38.79 6.29
C ASP A 360 16.88 37.32 6.11
N PRO A 361 15.94 36.36 5.96
CA PRO A 361 16.26 34.94 5.79
C PRO A 361 16.81 34.62 4.39
N LEU A 362 16.75 35.57 3.44
CA LEU A 362 17.09 35.33 2.04
C LEU A 362 18.56 35.60 1.72
N ARG A 363 19.33 36.12 2.69
CA ARG A 363 20.78 36.24 2.56
C ARG A 363 21.54 34.92 2.77
N MET A 364 20.89 33.87 3.30
CA MET A 364 21.50 32.55 3.49
C MET A 364 21.48 31.64 2.24
N LEU A 365 20.74 32.02 1.19
CA LEU A 365 20.64 31.21 -0.03
C LEU A 365 21.65 31.58 -1.12
N ARG A 366 22.66 32.39 -0.79
CA ARG A 366 23.82 32.66 -1.65
C ARG A 366 25.15 32.29 -0.98
N VAL A 367 25.31 31.02 -0.60
CA VAL A 367 26.65 30.41 -0.55
C VAL A 367 26.53 28.96 -1.01
N SER A 368 27.29 28.63 -2.05
CA SER A 368 27.43 27.29 -2.61
C SER A 368 27.95 26.30 -1.56
N GLY A 369 27.42 25.08 -1.51
CA GLY A 369 28.07 23.96 -0.80
C GLY A 369 27.14 23.12 0.08
N ASN A 370 26.70 21.98 -0.45
CA ASN A 370 25.71 21.06 0.12
C ASN A 370 26.17 20.26 1.37
N SER A 371 27.18 20.72 2.11
CA SER A 371 27.78 19.99 3.24
C SER A 371 27.58 20.64 4.61
N SER A 372 27.34 21.95 4.69
CA SER A 372 27.31 22.68 5.99
C SER A 372 25.98 22.55 6.73
N LEU A 373 24.84 22.56 6.03
CA LEU A 373 23.50 22.50 6.65
C LEU A 373 23.22 21.13 7.30
N ILE A 374 23.64 20.04 6.64
CA ILE A 374 23.47 18.67 7.15
C ILE A 374 24.33 18.46 8.40
N SER A 375 25.56 18.98 8.38
CA SER A 375 26.49 18.95 9.53
C SER A 375 25.94 19.74 10.72
N TYR A 376 25.29 20.88 10.47
CA TYR A 376 24.66 21.70 11.51
C TYR A 376 23.45 21.01 12.16
N ILE A 377 22.57 20.40 11.37
CA ILE A 377 21.37 19.69 11.88
C ILE A 377 21.75 18.42 12.65
N GLN A 378 22.75 17.67 12.17
CA GLN A 378 23.25 16.47 12.86
C GLN A 378 24.00 16.80 14.15
N GLY A 379 24.68 17.96 14.20
CA GLY A 379 25.32 18.46 15.41
C GLY A 379 24.34 18.86 16.52
N GLN A 380 23.13 19.32 16.15
CA GLN A 380 22.09 19.72 17.11
C GLN A 380 21.21 18.54 17.58
N HIS A 381 21.11 17.47 16.77
CA HIS A 381 20.29 16.29 17.08
C HIS A 381 21.04 14.98 16.78
N PRO A 382 21.87 14.48 17.71
CA PRO A 382 22.74 13.31 17.48
C PRO A 382 22.01 11.99 17.18
N GLY A 383 20.67 11.93 17.36
CA GLY A 383 19.83 10.80 16.99
C GLY A 383 19.23 10.84 15.57
N VAL A 384 19.38 11.94 14.83
CA VAL A 384 18.74 12.14 13.51
C VAL A 384 19.76 11.92 12.39
N LYS A 385 19.67 10.79 11.69
CA LYS A 385 20.44 10.54 10.46
C LYS A 385 19.63 10.98 9.24
N VAL A 386 20.01 12.09 8.62
CA VAL A 386 19.46 12.52 7.33
C VAL A 386 20.09 11.64 6.23
N HIS A 387 19.36 10.63 5.76
CA HIS A 387 19.76 9.87 4.58
C HIS A 387 19.24 10.54 3.31
N ASN A 388 20.05 11.44 2.74
CA ASN A 388 19.90 11.80 1.35
C ASN A 388 20.49 10.67 0.50
N ASN A 389 19.63 9.81 -0.03
CA ASN A 389 20.08 8.66 -0.81
C ASN A 389 20.61 9.14 -2.16
N SER A 390 21.91 8.97 -2.40
CA SER A 390 22.57 9.22 -3.70
C SER A 390 21.83 8.61 -4.89
N PHE A 391 21.02 7.58 -4.63
CA PHE A 391 20.07 6.98 -5.56
C PHE A 391 19.02 7.95 -6.11
N ILE A 392 18.35 8.71 -5.24
CA ILE A 392 17.27 9.64 -5.64
C ILE A 392 17.88 10.76 -6.48
N GLY A 393 19.08 11.22 -6.11
CA GLY A 393 19.86 12.18 -6.90
C GLY A 393 20.24 11.62 -8.28
N ALA A 394 20.76 10.40 -8.35
CA ALA A 394 21.14 9.75 -9.60
C ALA A 394 19.93 9.51 -10.52
N ALA A 395 18.80 9.04 -9.97
CA ALA A 395 17.57 8.83 -10.72
C ALA A 395 16.98 10.16 -11.24
N SER A 396 16.97 11.21 -10.41
CA SER A 396 16.51 12.54 -10.80
C SER A 396 17.38 13.13 -11.92
N TYR A 397 18.71 12.94 -11.83
CA TYR A 397 19.63 13.38 -12.87
C TYR A 397 19.40 12.62 -14.18
N ASN A 398 19.19 11.29 -14.13
CA ASN A 398 18.87 10.50 -15.32
C ASN A 398 17.61 10.98 -16.05
N ILE A 399 16.55 11.32 -15.32
CA ILE A 399 15.33 11.90 -15.91
C ILE A 399 15.64 13.22 -16.60
N PHE A 400 16.41 14.10 -15.95
CA PHE A 400 16.80 15.39 -16.53
C PHE A 400 17.60 15.22 -17.84
N VAL A 401 18.56 14.29 -17.86
CA VAL A 401 19.32 14.01 -19.09
C VAL A 401 18.42 13.39 -20.17
N GLY A 402 17.50 12.50 -19.82
CA GLY A 402 16.51 11.94 -20.75
C GLY A 402 15.61 13.00 -21.41
N ILE A 403 15.12 13.96 -20.62
CA ILE A 403 14.34 15.11 -21.14
C ILE A 403 15.20 15.97 -22.06
N SER A 404 16.48 16.19 -21.72
CA SER A 404 17.40 16.98 -22.53
C SER A 404 17.64 16.34 -23.91
N VAL A 405 17.82 15.01 -23.95
CA VAL A 405 17.93 14.24 -25.21
C VAL A 405 16.65 14.37 -26.03
N ALA A 406 15.50 14.11 -25.42
CA ALA A 406 14.20 14.13 -26.11
C ALA A 406 13.86 15.53 -26.65
N THR A 407 14.18 16.58 -25.91
CA THR A 407 13.86 17.96 -26.33
C THR A 407 14.78 18.41 -27.46
N ILE A 408 16.08 18.17 -27.34
CA ILE A 408 17.07 18.65 -28.32
C ILE A 408 17.01 17.79 -29.59
N PHE A 409 17.12 16.47 -29.47
CA PHE A 409 17.19 15.57 -30.62
C PHE A 409 15.83 15.07 -31.10
N GLY A 410 14.82 15.02 -30.24
CA GLY A 410 13.45 14.74 -30.67
C GLY A 410 12.92 15.86 -31.56
N ALA A 411 13.17 17.13 -31.21
CA ALA A 411 12.83 18.25 -32.08
C ALA A 411 13.60 18.18 -33.42
N ALA A 412 14.89 17.88 -33.39
CA ALA A 412 15.71 17.71 -34.61
C ALA A 412 15.13 16.64 -35.54
N PHE A 413 14.75 15.48 -34.98
CA PHE A 413 14.12 14.40 -35.73
C PHE A 413 12.82 14.84 -36.41
N PHE A 414 11.95 15.58 -35.73
CA PHE A 414 10.72 16.08 -36.35
C PHE A 414 10.99 17.11 -37.44
N PHE A 415 11.99 17.98 -37.27
CA PHE A 415 12.39 18.89 -38.34
C PHE A 415 12.92 18.12 -39.56
N ASP A 416 13.66 17.01 -39.36
CA ASP A 416 14.18 16.18 -40.46
C ASP A 416 13.05 15.43 -41.16
N LEU A 417 12.04 15.01 -40.40
CA LEU A 417 10.89 14.29 -40.91
C LEU A 417 9.97 15.16 -41.78
N PHE A 418 9.69 16.39 -41.35
CA PHE A 418 8.77 17.29 -42.06
C PHE A 418 9.44 18.18 -43.11
N TRP A 419 10.73 18.51 -42.93
CA TRP A 419 11.52 19.30 -43.88
C TRP A 419 12.91 18.67 -44.09
N PRO A 420 12.97 17.58 -44.86
CA PRO A 420 14.22 16.86 -45.12
C PRO A 420 15.26 17.73 -45.86
N ASP A 421 14.79 18.68 -46.69
CA ASP A 421 15.64 19.58 -47.46
C ASP A 421 15.92 20.92 -46.77
N ARG A 422 15.71 21.03 -45.44
CA ARG A 422 15.94 22.31 -44.75
C ARG A 422 17.41 22.73 -44.82
N TYR A 423 17.63 23.99 -45.18
CA TYR A 423 18.97 24.57 -45.16
C TYR A 423 19.30 25.09 -43.76
N GLU A 424 20.26 24.45 -43.09
CA GLU A 424 20.75 24.91 -41.79
C GLU A 424 21.96 25.82 -41.96
N SER A 425 21.93 26.97 -41.28
CA SER A 425 23.08 27.87 -41.26
C SER A 425 24.28 27.20 -40.58
N PRO A 426 25.52 27.58 -40.93
CA PRO A 426 26.73 27.03 -40.31
C PRO A 426 26.73 27.13 -38.78
N SER A 427 26.15 28.20 -38.22
CA SER A 427 26.01 28.41 -36.77
C SER A 427 25.07 27.41 -36.12
N VAL A 428 23.96 27.06 -36.79
CA VAL A 428 23.00 26.07 -36.28
C VAL A 428 23.62 24.67 -36.31
N ARG A 429 24.33 24.32 -37.38
CA ARG A 429 25.08 23.05 -37.46
C ARG A 429 26.16 22.94 -36.38
N LEU A 430 26.82 24.05 -36.06
CA LEU A 430 27.79 24.09 -34.97
C LEU A 430 27.11 23.91 -33.61
N ALA A 431 25.97 24.56 -33.39
CA ALA A 431 25.17 24.40 -32.17
C ALA A 431 24.72 22.95 -31.96
N TRP A 432 24.24 22.27 -33.01
CA TRP A 432 23.89 20.85 -32.95
C TRP A 432 25.05 19.96 -32.54
N LYS A 433 26.25 20.20 -33.09
CA LYS A 433 27.46 19.45 -32.73
C LYS A 433 27.85 19.67 -31.27
N ILE A 434 27.78 20.92 -30.78
CA ILE A 434 28.08 21.23 -29.38
C ILE A 434 27.06 20.56 -28.46
N CYS A 435 25.77 20.65 -28.78
CA CYS A 435 24.70 19.99 -28.02
C CYS A 435 24.88 18.46 -28.00
N ALA A 436 25.28 17.85 -29.12
CA ALA A 436 25.55 16.41 -29.19
C ALA A 436 26.69 16.00 -28.27
N VAL A 437 27.79 16.77 -28.21
CA VAL A 437 28.89 16.50 -27.30
C VAL A 437 28.45 16.65 -25.84
N VAL A 438 27.76 17.75 -25.50
CA VAL A 438 27.31 18.02 -24.13
C VAL A 438 26.33 16.95 -23.64
N VAL A 439 25.33 16.60 -24.44
CA VAL A 439 24.33 15.59 -24.08
C VAL A 439 24.96 14.19 -23.99
N SER A 440 25.93 13.86 -24.85
CA SER A 440 26.67 12.58 -24.75
C SER A 440 27.46 12.48 -23.46
N VAL A 441 28.12 13.57 -23.02
CA VAL A 441 28.83 13.63 -21.74
C VAL A 441 27.84 13.50 -20.58
N MET A 442 26.68 14.15 -20.64
CA MET A 442 25.62 14.04 -19.63
C MET A 442 25.02 12.63 -19.56
N MET A 443 24.85 11.96 -20.70
CA MET A 443 24.39 10.57 -20.75
C MET A 443 25.42 9.61 -20.16
N LEU A 444 26.70 9.80 -20.49
CA LEU A 444 27.79 9.03 -19.91
C LEU A 444 27.88 9.24 -18.38
N SER A 445 27.80 10.49 -17.92
CA SER A 445 27.83 10.79 -16.48
C SER A 445 26.61 10.21 -15.76
N SER A 446 25.43 10.25 -16.38
CA SER A 446 24.21 9.64 -15.84
C SER A 446 24.34 8.11 -15.76
N ALA A 447 24.84 7.46 -16.81
CA ALA A 447 25.08 6.02 -16.84
C ALA A 447 26.08 5.61 -15.75
N LEU A 448 27.16 6.37 -15.56
CA LEU A 448 28.15 6.13 -14.50
C LEU A 448 27.54 6.36 -13.11
N LEU A 449 26.76 7.43 -12.92
CA LEU A 449 26.06 7.72 -11.66
C LEU A 449 24.95 6.73 -11.33
N MET A 450 24.36 6.07 -12.33
CA MET A 450 23.41 4.99 -12.11
C MET A 450 24.11 3.65 -11.89
N THR A 451 25.32 3.45 -12.40
CA THR A 451 26.01 2.13 -12.31
C THR A 451 26.92 2.04 -11.08
N CYS A 452 27.69 3.08 -10.77
CA CYS A 452 28.67 3.06 -9.68
C CYS A 452 28.04 2.98 -8.28
N PRO A 453 27.00 3.77 -7.91
CA PRO A 453 26.34 3.65 -6.62
C PRO A 453 25.62 2.32 -6.42
N TYR A 454 25.06 1.73 -7.49
CA TYR A 454 24.44 0.40 -7.43
C TYR A 454 25.48 -0.68 -7.13
N HIS A 455 26.67 -0.60 -7.74
CA HIS A 455 27.76 -1.53 -7.47
C HIS A 455 28.37 -1.35 -6.07
N TRP A 456 28.43 -0.11 -5.57
CA TRP A 456 29.00 0.21 -4.25
C TRP A 456 28.04 -0.12 -3.10
N TYR A 457 26.74 0.16 -3.25
CA TYR A 457 25.72 -0.27 -2.28
C TYR A 457 25.53 -1.79 -2.31
N GLY A 458 25.59 -2.43 -3.48
CA GLY A 458 25.55 -3.89 -3.60
C GLY A 458 26.70 -4.58 -2.85
N ARG A 459 27.94 -4.07 -2.98
CA ARG A 459 29.09 -4.57 -2.21
C ARG A 459 28.96 -4.33 -0.71
N ARG A 460 28.51 -3.14 -0.28
CA ARG A 460 28.35 -2.83 1.16
C ARG A 460 27.23 -3.61 1.83
N LEU A 461 26.17 -3.95 1.11
CA LEU A 461 25.12 -4.85 1.59
C LEU A 461 25.65 -6.28 1.69
N CYS A 462 26.42 -6.77 0.72
CA CYS A 462 27.09 -8.07 0.84
C CYS A 462 28.10 -8.11 2.00
N GLU A 463 28.95 -7.10 2.19
CA GLU A 463 29.90 -7.06 3.31
C GLU A 463 29.20 -7.00 4.67
N LYS A 464 28.12 -6.21 4.81
CA LYS A 464 27.36 -6.15 6.08
C LYS A 464 26.55 -7.41 6.37
N VAL A 465 26.13 -8.15 5.35
CA VAL A 465 25.44 -9.44 5.50
C VAL A 465 26.44 -10.55 5.80
N LEU A 466 27.67 -10.49 5.27
CA LEU A 466 28.72 -11.49 5.51
C LEU A 466 29.45 -11.31 6.85
N VAL A 467 29.49 -10.11 7.43
CA VAL A 467 30.20 -9.82 8.70
C VAL A 467 29.28 -9.93 9.93
N GLY A 468 28.02 -10.34 9.75
CA GLY A 468 27.06 -10.54 10.85
C GLY A 468 27.26 -11.79 11.71
N GLY A 469 28.44 -12.41 11.71
CA GLY A 469 28.72 -13.62 12.48
C GLY A 469 30.21 -13.84 12.74
N ARG A 470 30.69 -13.28 13.86
CA ARG A 470 32.01 -13.45 14.50
C ARG A 470 33.23 -12.81 13.80
N GLU A 471 33.97 -12.06 14.61
CA GLU A 471 35.31 -11.54 14.31
C GLU A 471 36.30 -12.71 14.18
N GLU A 472 36.75 -12.99 12.96
CA GLU A 472 38.04 -13.65 12.74
C GLU A 472 38.81 -12.96 11.61
N THR A 473 40.11 -12.85 11.82
CA THR A 473 41.11 -12.14 11.02
C THR A 473 41.16 -12.58 9.57
N CYS A 474 41.11 -11.60 8.67
CA CYS A 474 41.16 -11.78 7.22
C CYS A 474 42.56 -12.19 6.75
N SER A 475 42.80 -13.50 6.65
CA SER A 475 43.87 -14.07 5.85
C SER A 475 43.55 -15.54 5.61
N SER A 476 43.43 -15.94 4.34
CA SER A 476 43.16 -17.30 3.81
C SER A 476 41.68 -17.75 3.71
N VAL A 477 41.04 -17.46 2.57
CA VAL A 477 39.99 -18.31 1.98
C VAL A 477 40.25 -18.42 0.47
N PRO A 478 40.24 -19.63 -0.15
CA PRO A 478 40.58 -19.83 -1.57
C PRO A 478 39.49 -19.36 -2.54
N ASN A 479 39.91 -19.15 -3.78
CA ASN A 479 39.21 -18.46 -4.86
C ASN A 479 38.06 -19.25 -5.55
N GLU A 480 37.27 -20.03 -4.79
CA GLU A 480 36.17 -20.84 -5.33
C GLU A 480 34.87 -20.67 -4.52
N SER A 481 34.26 -19.49 -4.60
CA SER A 481 32.83 -19.30 -4.29
C SER A 481 32.28 -17.99 -4.88
N GLN A 482 32.44 -17.79 -6.19
CA GLN A 482 31.72 -16.73 -6.93
C GLN A 482 30.46 -17.25 -7.63
N GLY A 483 29.72 -18.14 -6.96
CA GLY A 483 28.47 -18.72 -7.47
C GLY A 483 27.22 -17.99 -7.00
N CYS A 484 27.16 -16.66 -7.01
CA CYS A 484 25.90 -15.94 -6.74
C CYS A 484 25.89 -14.47 -7.23
N CYS A 485 26.22 -14.25 -8.51
CA CYS A 485 26.04 -12.95 -9.18
C CYS A 485 25.49 -13.08 -10.61
N LEU A 486 24.76 -14.16 -10.91
CA LEU A 486 24.14 -14.38 -12.23
C LEU A 486 22.88 -13.53 -12.49
N GLY A 487 22.37 -12.79 -11.50
CA GLY A 487 21.21 -11.90 -11.67
C GLY A 487 21.48 -10.63 -12.49
N CYS A 488 22.73 -10.15 -12.57
CA CYS A 488 23.06 -8.93 -13.32
C CYS A 488 23.42 -9.18 -14.79
N PHE A 489 23.69 -10.43 -15.18
CA PHE A 489 23.95 -10.77 -16.59
C PHE A 489 22.68 -10.99 -17.41
N SER A 490 21.52 -11.23 -16.78
CA SER A 490 20.26 -11.50 -17.50
C SER A 490 19.71 -10.26 -18.20
N LEU A 491 19.88 -9.06 -17.66
CA LEU A 491 19.44 -7.81 -18.30
C LEU A 491 20.34 -7.39 -19.48
N ALA A 492 21.61 -7.82 -19.50
CA ALA A 492 22.52 -7.61 -20.63
C ALA A 492 22.38 -8.66 -21.76
N ARG A 493 21.64 -9.76 -21.52
CA ARG A 493 21.33 -10.77 -22.54
C ARG A 493 20.00 -10.47 -23.24
N VAL A 494 18.99 -10.00 -22.50
CA VAL A 494 17.71 -9.53 -23.06
C VAL A 494 17.90 -8.33 -24.01
N GLY A 495 18.88 -7.45 -23.75
CA GLY A 495 19.24 -6.37 -24.67
C GLY A 495 20.03 -6.80 -25.93
N ARG A 496 20.60 -8.01 -25.94
CA ARG A 496 21.33 -8.55 -27.10
C ARG A 496 20.42 -9.34 -28.04
N ASP A 497 19.43 -10.04 -27.48
CA ASP A 497 18.50 -10.85 -28.27
C ASP A 497 17.40 -10.01 -28.95
N CYS A 498 17.08 -8.81 -28.41
CA CYS A 498 16.24 -7.82 -29.09
C CYS A 498 16.94 -7.11 -30.27
N CYS A 499 18.26 -7.23 -30.42
CA CYS A 499 19.01 -6.65 -31.54
C CYS A 499 19.21 -7.61 -32.73
N GLN A 500 18.70 -8.84 -32.68
CA GLN A 500 18.80 -9.80 -33.79
C GLN A 500 17.51 -9.97 -34.61
N TYR A 501 16.39 -9.34 -34.22
CA TYR A 501 15.16 -9.33 -35.00
C TYR A 501 14.56 -7.92 -35.07
N GLY A 502 15.06 -7.11 -36.00
CA GLY A 502 14.52 -5.78 -36.30
C GLY A 502 15.22 -5.11 -37.49
N ALA A 503 14.53 -5.10 -38.63
CA ALA A 503 14.78 -4.29 -39.82
C ALA A 503 16.12 -4.47 -40.58
N LYS A 504 16.23 -5.57 -41.34
CA LYS A 504 16.75 -5.45 -42.71
C LYS A 504 15.72 -4.66 -43.53
N SER A 505 15.79 -3.33 -43.53
CA SER A 505 15.15 -2.52 -44.56
C SER A 505 16.19 -2.17 -45.62
N ASN A 506 16.19 -2.96 -46.69
CA ASN A 506 16.83 -2.57 -47.95
C ASN A 506 15.93 -1.54 -48.63
N TYR A 507 16.33 -0.26 -48.63
CA TYR A 507 15.96 0.69 -49.68
C TYR A 507 17.02 1.79 -49.75
N GLY A 508 17.72 1.88 -50.90
CA GLY A 508 18.48 3.08 -51.27
C GLY A 508 19.85 2.92 -51.94
N ARG A 509 20.00 2.08 -52.99
CA ARG A 509 20.67 2.40 -54.29
C ARG A 509 21.10 1.14 -55.05
N ASN A 510 20.41 0.82 -56.14
CA ASN A 510 20.94 0.98 -57.51
C ASN A 510 19.87 0.52 -58.51
N LEU A 511 19.68 1.36 -59.53
CA LEU A 511 19.02 1.04 -60.78
C LEU A 511 19.80 -0.10 -61.46
N GLU A 512 19.10 -1.14 -61.92
CA GLU A 512 19.19 -1.66 -63.30
C GLU A 512 18.37 -2.95 -63.44
N ASN A 513 17.63 -3.00 -64.54
CA ASN A 513 17.00 -4.17 -65.18
C ASN A 513 15.68 -4.64 -64.58
N GLY A 514 14.61 -4.33 -65.32
CA GLY A 514 13.24 -4.70 -65.01
C GLY A 514 12.87 -6.10 -65.44
N GLU A 515 11.77 -6.58 -64.87
CA GLU A 515 10.76 -7.43 -65.49
C GLU A 515 9.54 -7.53 -64.55
N ASN A 516 8.35 -7.42 -65.12
CA ASN A 516 7.03 -7.45 -64.46
C ASN A 516 6.51 -8.88 -64.30
N ILE A 517 6.04 -9.34 -63.13
CA ILE A 517 4.99 -10.37 -63.00
C ILE A 517 4.27 -10.26 -61.62
N PRO A 518 3.03 -10.76 -61.38
CA PRO A 518 1.89 -9.95 -60.91
C PRO A 518 1.28 -10.39 -59.56
N GLU A 519 0.33 -9.59 -59.06
CA GLU A 519 -0.54 -9.90 -57.90
C GLU A 519 -1.43 -11.13 -58.12
N THR A 520 -1.56 -11.98 -57.11
CA THR A 520 -2.79 -12.77 -56.89
C THR A 520 -3.06 -13.04 -55.41
N GLU A 521 -4.24 -12.55 -55.02
CA GLU A 521 -5.30 -13.19 -54.22
C GLU A 521 -5.13 -13.47 -52.72
N ALA A 522 -5.93 -12.69 -51.99
CA ALA A 522 -6.44 -12.96 -50.66
C ALA A 522 -7.36 -14.20 -50.62
N LYS A 523 -7.39 -14.87 -49.46
CA LYS A 523 -8.61 -15.51 -48.94
C LYS A 523 -8.60 -15.60 -47.41
N PRO A 524 -9.67 -15.17 -46.72
CA PRO A 524 -9.86 -15.34 -45.28
C PRO A 524 -10.88 -16.46 -44.96
N MET A 525 -10.83 -17.02 -43.73
CA MET A 525 -11.98 -17.49 -42.91
C MET A 525 -11.46 -18.19 -41.63
N THR A 526 -11.81 -17.68 -40.43
CA THR A 526 -12.81 -18.21 -39.44
C THR A 526 -12.56 -19.64 -38.96
N MET A 527 -12.66 -19.99 -37.68
CA MET A 527 -13.70 -19.65 -36.69
C MET A 527 -13.10 -19.56 -35.27
#